data_AF-A0A0J6G4S0-F1
#
_entry.id   AF-A0A0J6G4S0-F1
#
_cell.length_a   1.000
_cell.length_b   1.000
_cell.length_c   1.000
_cell.angle_alpha   90.00
_cell.angle_beta   90.00
_cell.angle_gamma   90.00
#
_symmetry.space_group_name_H-M   'P 1'
#
loop_
_entity.id
_entity.type
_entity.pdbx_description
1 polymer ?
#
loop_
_entity_poly.entity_id
_entity_poly.type
_entity_poly.pdbx_seq_one_letter_code
_entity_poly.pdbx_strand_id
1 'polypeptide(L)'
;MADGGAMRTLEGVQPTALPLQALAAAGEPVVLRGIARDWGLVQAGLRSTQDALAYLRGFDAGVPVPYSFGEPGIEGRPFYNADFTQLNFEVRRGPLAQVLDAIAATFEDPRPPTYYVASLPIERALPGFAQANDAGLAGQGIDAPASIWIGNRVTASCHFDTPDNLACCAVGRRRFTLFPPEQIDNLYPGPLEPTPGGQVVSVVDVDRPDFARHPRFRDALASAQHAELEPGDALFIPSMWWHHVRSLAPFNVLVNYWWRSAPAFLPSPLTALQHAMWALRDLPAREKQAWAKLFDYYVFGPGERAGQHLPEAARGELAPFDEARARRTRAQLLARLNR
;
A
#
# COMPACT_ATOMS: atom_id res chain seq x y z
N MET A 1 7.30 -13.94 -19.65
CA MET A 1 6.95 -13.71 -18.25
C MET A 1 7.34 -14.94 -17.46
N ALA A 2 8.58 -14.99 -16.93
CA ALA A 2 9.06 -16.04 -16.03
C ALA A 2 10.51 -15.72 -15.62
N ASP A 3 10.71 -14.78 -14.71
CA ASP A 3 12.02 -14.65 -14.01
C ASP A 3 11.87 -14.30 -12.52
N GLY A 4 10.63 -14.36 -11.99
CA GLY A 4 10.33 -14.14 -10.59
C GLY A 4 9.91 -15.43 -9.87
N GLY A 5 10.23 -15.54 -8.59
CA GLY A 5 9.89 -16.69 -7.75
C GLY A 5 8.42 -16.68 -7.30
N ALA A 6 7.86 -17.85 -7.03
CA ALA A 6 6.58 -17.93 -6.31
C ALA A 6 6.77 -17.47 -4.86
N MET A 7 5.86 -16.66 -4.32
CA MET A 7 5.91 -16.23 -2.93
C MET A 7 5.78 -17.43 -1.98
N ARG A 8 6.47 -17.34 -0.83
CA ARG A 8 6.28 -18.29 0.27
C ARG A 8 4.82 -18.29 0.71
N THR A 9 4.27 -19.49 0.93
CA THR A 9 2.88 -19.70 1.32
C THR A 9 2.82 -20.41 2.68
N LEU A 10 1.92 -19.97 3.56
CA LEU A 10 1.55 -20.65 4.79
C LEU A 10 0.09 -21.12 4.70
N GLU A 11 -0.13 -22.36 5.08
CA GLU A 11 -1.44 -23.01 5.13
C GLU A 11 -1.77 -23.42 6.57
N GLY A 12 -3.05 -23.63 6.87
CA GLY A 12 -3.50 -24.09 8.19
C GLY A 12 -3.32 -23.09 9.33
N VAL A 13 -2.96 -21.84 9.02
CA VAL A 13 -2.86 -20.75 10.00
C VAL A 13 -4.25 -20.40 10.50
N GLN A 14 -4.40 -20.30 11.83
CA GLN A 14 -5.67 -19.89 12.44
C GLN A 14 -5.80 -18.36 12.35
N PRO A 15 -6.96 -17.81 11.91
CA PRO A 15 -7.16 -16.37 11.84
C PRO A 15 -6.96 -15.63 13.18
N THR A 16 -7.18 -16.32 14.30
CA THR A 16 -6.99 -15.76 15.65
C THR A 16 -5.53 -15.76 16.14
N ALA A 17 -4.61 -16.37 15.39
CA ALA A 17 -3.21 -16.53 15.78
C ALA A 17 -2.29 -16.40 14.55
N LEU A 18 -2.38 -15.25 13.87
CA LEU A 18 -1.55 -14.93 12.72
C LEU A 18 -0.12 -14.60 13.19
N PRO A 19 0.94 -15.13 12.54
CA PRO A 19 2.32 -14.88 12.93
C PRO A 19 2.83 -13.49 12.50
N LEU A 20 2.01 -12.44 12.54
CA LEU A 20 2.28 -11.13 11.92
C LEU A 20 3.55 -10.46 12.45
N GLN A 21 3.84 -10.57 13.75
CA GLN A 21 5.08 -10.03 14.32
C GLN A 21 6.32 -10.73 13.76
N ALA A 22 6.27 -12.06 13.64
CA ALA A 22 7.37 -12.84 13.07
C ALA A 22 7.54 -12.55 11.57
N LEU A 23 6.42 -12.36 10.85
CA LEU A 23 6.45 -11.98 9.44
C LEU A 23 7.04 -10.58 9.23
N ALA A 24 6.64 -9.60 10.05
CA ALA A 24 7.19 -8.25 10.01
C ALA A 24 8.70 -8.25 10.32
N ALA A 25 9.14 -9.05 11.29
CA ALA A 25 10.57 -9.20 11.60
C ALA A 25 11.36 -9.89 10.47
N ALA A 26 10.75 -10.84 9.75
CA ALA A 26 11.37 -11.49 8.61
C ALA A 26 11.49 -10.56 7.39
N GLY A 27 10.57 -9.60 7.23
CA GLY A 27 10.65 -8.57 6.19
C GLY A 27 10.41 -9.10 4.77
N GLU A 28 9.73 -10.24 4.61
CA GLU A 28 9.44 -10.87 3.31
C GLU A 28 7.93 -11.07 3.10
N PRO A 29 7.42 -10.96 1.85
CA PRO A 29 6.03 -11.22 1.53
C PRO A 29 5.65 -12.68 1.75
N VAL A 30 4.47 -12.90 2.32
CA VAL A 30 3.97 -14.26 2.59
C VAL A 30 2.47 -14.35 2.30
N VAL A 31 2.10 -15.34 1.50
CA VAL A 31 0.70 -15.70 1.27
C VAL A 31 0.20 -16.52 2.45
N LEU A 32 -0.96 -16.15 2.99
CA LEU A 32 -1.66 -16.83 4.08
C LEU A 32 -2.98 -17.39 3.52
N ARG A 33 -3.07 -18.71 3.36
CA ARG A 33 -4.23 -19.33 2.71
C ARG A 33 -5.43 -19.43 3.64
N GLY A 34 -6.60 -19.05 3.13
CA GLY A 34 -7.90 -19.25 3.79
C GLY A 34 -8.14 -18.47 5.08
N ILE A 35 -7.38 -17.40 5.37
CA ILE A 35 -7.55 -16.57 6.58
C ILE A 35 -8.93 -15.95 6.68
N ALA A 36 -9.47 -15.48 5.55
CA ALA A 36 -10.76 -14.82 5.47
C ALA A 36 -11.87 -15.77 4.98
N ARG A 37 -11.63 -17.08 4.86
CA ARG A 37 -12.56 -18.02 4.21
C ARG A 37 -13.97 -17.99 4.83
N ASP A 38 -14.05 -17.80 6.14
CA ASP A 38 -15.30 -17.85 6.91
C ASP A 38 -16.01 -16.48 6.99
N TRP A 39 -15.46 -15.44 6.33
CA TRP A 39 -16.08 -14.12 6.27
C TRP A 39 -17.42 -14.14 5.54
N GLY A 40 -18.38 -13.36 6.03
CA GLY A 40 -19.72 -13.27 5.43
C GLY A 40 -19.67 -12.81 3.97
N LEU A 41 -18.82 -11.83 3.65
CA LEU A 41 -18.62 -11.35 2.28
C LEU A 41 -17.99 -12.41 1.36
N VAL A 42 -16.99 -13.16 1.87
CA VAL A 42 -16.34 -14.23 1.10
C VAL A 42 -17.36 -15.31 0.77
N GLN A 43 -18.13 -15.75 1.77
CA GLN A 43 -19.20 -16.74 1.57
C GLN A 43 -20.28 -16.23 0.60
N ALA A 44 -20.63 -14.94 0.64
CA ALA A 44 -21.54 -14.34 -0.33
C ALA A 44 -20.96 -14.36 -1.74
N GLY A 45 -19.70 -13.94 -1.92
CA GLY A 45 -19.02 -13.93 -3.22
C GLY A 45 -18.80 -15.30 -3.83
N LEU A 46 -18.59 -16.33 -3.00
CA LEU A 46 -18.50 -17.72 -3.45
C LEU A 46 -19.83 -18.28 -3.95
N ARG A 47 -20.97 -17.77 -3.45
CA ARG A 47 -22.30 -18.13 -3.99
C ARG A 47 -22.57 -17.45 -5.32
N SER A 48 -22.43 -16.12 -5.37
CA SER A 48 -22.55 -15.35 -6.61
C SER A 48 -22.00 -13.93 -6.46
N THR A 49 -21.67 -13.29 -7.58
CA THR A 49 -21.33 -11.86 -7.59
C THR A 49 -22.50 -11.00 -7.12
N GLN A 50 -23.74 -11.38 -7.45
CA GLN A 50 -24.95 -10.69 -7.03
C GLN A 50 -25.16 -10.73 -5.52
N ASP A 51 -24.86 -11.87 -4.89
CA ASP A 51 -24.90 -12.04 -3.43
C ASP A 51 -23.86 -11.14 -2.75
N ALA A 52 -22.64 -11.05 -3.29
CA ALA A 52 -21.62 -10.13 -2.76
C ALA A 52 -22.05 -8.66 -2.86
N LEU A 53 -22.65 -8.25 -3.99
CA LEU A 53 -23.19 -6.89 -4.15
C LEU A 53 -24.30 -6.63 -3.15
N ALA A 54 -25.26 -7.55 -3.00
CA ALA A 54 -26.35 -7.44 -2.03
C ALA A 54 -25.82 -7.36 -0.59
N TYR A 55 -24.81 -8.17 -0.27
CA TYR A 55 -24.14 -8.17 1.04
C TYR A 55 -23.54 -6.81 1.35
N LEU A 56 -22.75 -6.23 0.43
CA LEU A 56 -22.14 -4.90 0.62
C LEU A 56 -23.19 -3.78 0.74
N ARG A 57 -24.27 -3.84 -0.05
CA ARG A 57 -25.38 -2.87 0.06
C ARG A 57 -26.01 -2.87 1.46
N GLY A 58 -26.05 -4.03 2.13
CA GLY A 58 -26.56 -4.14 3.50
C GLY A 58 -25.79 -3.31 4.54
N PHE A 59 -24.56 -2.89 4.22
CA PHE A 59 -23.72 -2.07 5.08
C PHE A 59 -23.56 -0.63 4.59
N ASP A 60 -24.07 -0.23 3.42
CA ASP A 60 -23.84 1.11 2.87
C ASP A 60 -24.40 2.20 3.82
N ALA A 61 -23.50 3.03 4.36
CA ALA A 61 -23.87 4.16 5.22
C ALA A 61 -24.58 5.30 4.47
N GLY A 62 -24.65 5.24 3.13
CA GLY A 62 -25.22 6.29 2.28
C GLY A 62 -24.33 7.54 2.20
N VAL A 63 -23.10 7.48 2.71
CA VAL A 63 -22.15 8.58 2.65
C VAL A 63 -21.47 8.62 1.27
N PRO A 64 -21.26 9.80 0.66
CA PRO A 64 -20.57 9.87 -0.62
C PRO A 64 -19.11 9.39 -0.53
N VAL A 65 -18.80 8.32 -1.24
CA VAL A 65 -17.46 7.73 -1.35
C VAL A 65 -16.73 8.24 -2.59
N PRO A 66 -15.42 8.50 -2.51
CA PRO A 66 -14.61 8.78 -3.69
C PRO A 66 -14.36 7.50 -4.48
N TYR A 67 -14.34 7.60 -5.81
CA TYR A 67 -13.94 6.51 -6.69
C TYR A 67 -13.27 7.05 -7.95
N SER A 68 -12.27 6.34 -8.46
CA SER A 68 -11.66 6.62 -9.76
C SER A 68 -12.58 6.11 -10.86
N PHE A 69 -12.92 7.00 -11.79
CA PHE A 69 -13.59 6.69 -13.04
C PHE A 69 -12.63 6.92 -14.20
N GLY A 70 -12.53 5.95 -15.10
CA GLY A 70 -11.72 6.07 -16.31
C GLY A 70 -12.44 5.51 -17.53
N GLU A 71 -12.26 6.16 -18.67
CA GLU A 71 -12.83 5.70 -19.93
C GLU A 71 -12.27 4.32 -20.34
N PRO A 72 -13.00 3.52 -21.14
CA PRO A 72 -12.54 2.19 -21.57
C PRO A 72 -11.11 2.13 -22.16
N GLY A 73 -10.66 3.23 -22.76
CA GLY A 73 -9.32 3.35 -23.36
C GLY A 73 -8.15 3.26 -22.37
N ILE A 74 -8.39 3.40 -21.06
CA ILE A 74 -7.33 3.23 -20.05
C ILE A 74 -7.12 1.76 -19.64
N GLU A 75 -7.94 0.85 -20.15
CA GLU A 75 -7.84 -0.60 -19.94
C GLU A 75 -7.76 -1.01 -18.45
N GLY A 76 -8.54 -0.35 -17.58
CA GLY A 76 -8.54 -0.66 -16.15
C GLY A 76 -7.31 -0.16 -15.39
N ARG A 77 -6.48 0.71 -15.99
CA ARG A 77 -5.24 1.21 -15.38
C ARG A 77 -5.29 2.73 -15.15
N PRO A 78 -5.84 3.18 -13.99
CA PRO A 78 -5.67 4.55 -13.51
C PRO A 78 -4.17 4.88 -13.41
N PHE A 79 -3.73 5.83 -14.23
CA PHE A 79 -2.32 6.13 -14.45
C PHE A 79 -2.14 7.57 -14.99
N TYR A 80 -1.01 7.85 -15.63
CA TYR A 80 -0.70 9.11 -16.26
C TYR A 80 -1.16 9.18 -17.72
N ASN A 81 -1.31 10.41 -18.21
CA ASN A 81 -1.19 10.70 -19.63
C ASN A 81 0.27 10.51 -20.11
N ALA A 82 0.52 10.66 -21.41
CA ALA A 82 1.80 10.30 -22.02
C ALA A 82 3.01 11.13 -21.53
N ASP A 83 2.80 12.36 -21.08
CA ASP A 83 3.85 13.28 -20.62
C ASP A 83 3.93 13.43 -19.09
N PHE A 84 3.14 12.64 -18.35
CA PHE A 84 3.10 12.60 -16.89
C PHE A 84 2.59 13.90 -16.21
N THR A 85 1.98 14.81 -16.96
CA THR A 85 1.47 16.07 -16.40
C THR A 85 0.07 15.93 -15.80
N GLN A 86 -0.70 14.93 -16.22
CA GLN A 86 -2.08 14.70 -15.79
C GLN A 86 -2.36 13.22 -15.57
N LEU A 87 -3.41 12.93 -14.80
CA LEU A 87 -3.93 11.58 -14.65
C LEU A 87 -4.88 11.26 -15.82
N ASN A 88 -4.91 10.01 -16.25
CA ASN A 88 -5.77 9.53 -17.35
C ASN A 88 -7.21 9.19 -16.90
N PHE A 89 -7.56 9.52 -15.66
CA PHE A 89 -8.82 9.20 -15.01
C PHE A 89 -9.26 10.38 -14.13
N GLU A 90 -10.51 10.37 -13.68
CA GLU A 90 -11.05 11.37 -12.77
C GLU A 90 -11.51 10.76 -11.45
N VAL A 91 -11.42 11.54 -10.37
CA VAL A 91 -11.98 11.14 -9.07
C VAL A 91 -13.39 11.70 -8.98
N ARG A 92 -14.38 10.80 -9.03
CA ARG A 92 -15.79 11.12 -8.82
C ARG A 92 -16.20 10.82 -7.38
N ARG A 93 -17.37 11.30 -6.98
CA ARG A 93 -17.98 11.02 -5.66
C ARG A 93 -19.43 10.62 -5.82
N GLY A 94 -19.86 9.62 -5.06
CA GLY A 94 -21.26 9.18 -5.04
C GLY A 94 -21.52 8.15 -3.95
N PRO A 95 -22.78 7.77 -3.70
CA PRO A 95 -23.12 6.66 -2.80
C PRO A 95 -22.49 5.36 -3.28
N LEU A 96 -22.06 4.50 -2.35
CA LEU A 96 -21.42 3.23 -2.71
C LEU A 96 -22.38 2.35 -3.53
N ALA A 97 -23.66 2.26 -3.16
CA ALA A 97 -24.66 1.52 -3.92
C ALA A 97 -24.70 1.87 -5.41
N GLN A 98 -24.56 3.16 -5.77
CA GLN A 98 -24.55 3.58 -7.17
C GLN A 98 -23.29 3.11 -7.91
N VAL A 99 -22.14 3.11 -7.24
CA VAL A 99 -20.89 2.58 -7.82
C VAL A 99 -21.01 1.07 -8.04
N LEU A 100 -21.62 0.35 -7.09
CA LEU A 100 -21.89 -1.09 -7.21
C LEU A 100 -22.83 -1.39 -8.38
N ASP A 101 -23.89 -0.61 -8.58
CA ASP A 101 -24.82 -0.74 -9.70
C ASP A 101 -24.12 -0.47 -11.05
N ALA A 102 -23.29 0.57 -11.10
CA ALA A 102 -22.53 0.92 -12.30
C ALA A 102 -21.53 -0.19 -12.69
N ILE A 103 -20.84 -0.78 -11.70
CA ILE A 103 -19.97 -1.94 -11.94
C ILE A 103 -20.80 -3.13 -12.46
N ALA A 104 -21.93 -3.43 -11.81
CA ALA A 104 -22.78 -4.57 -12.17
C ALA A 104 -23.33 -4.46 -13.61
N ALA A 105 -23.66 -3.25 -14.05
CA ALA A 105 -24.13 -3.00 -15.42
C ALA A 105 -23.08 -3.31 -16.50
N THR A 106 -21.80 -3.50 -16.12
CA THR A 106 -20.68 -3.68 -17.06
C THR A 106 -20.04 -5.07 -17.00
N PHE A 107 -20.66 -6.05 -16.33
CA PHE A 107 -20.06 -7.39 -16.14
C PHE A 107 -19.76 -8.14 -17.43
N GLU A 108 -20.66 -8.04 -18.41
CA GLU A 108 -20.53 -8.69 -19.72
C GLU A 108 -19.80 -7.82 -20.74
N ASP A 109 -19.40 -6.60 -20.38
CA ASP A 109 -18.63 -5.73 -21.27
C ASP A 109 -17.16 -6.20 -21.29
N PRO A 110 -16.60 -6.55 -22.47
CA PRO A 110 -15.19 -6.93 -22.57
C PRO A 110 -14.23 -5.75 -22.35
N ARG A 111 -14.70 -4.50 -22.48
CA ARG A 111 -13.91 -3.27 -22.29
C ARG A 111 -14.72 -2.26 -21.47
N PRO A 112 -15.03 -2.58 -20.21
CA PRO A 112 -15.84 -1.71 -19.38
C PRO A 112 -15.08 -0.42 -19.06
N PRO A 113 -15.77 0.70 -18.78
CA PRO A 113 -15.15 1.81 -18.08
C PRO A 113 -14.58 1.33 -16.73
N THR A 114 -13.57 2.03 -16.23
CA THR A 114 -12.92 1.70 -14.96
C THR A 114 -13.72 2.29 -13.82
N TYR A 115 -14.08 1.46 -12.84
CA TYR A 115 -14.63 1.90 -11.56
C TYR A 115 -13.77 1.35 -10.43
N TYR A 116 -13.19 2.24 -9.63
CA TYR A 116 -12.29 1.85 -8.55
C TYR A 116 -12.48 2.69 -7.30
N VAL A 117 -13.13 2.10 -6.31
CA VAL A 117 -13.15 2.60 -4.94
C VAL A 117 -11.83 2.16 -4.28
N ALA A 118 -11.00 3.14 -3.96
CA ALA A 118 -9.66 2.92 -3.46
C ALA A 118 -9.54 3.33 -1.98
N SER A 119 -8.94 2.47 -1.16
CA SER A 119 -8.60 2.76 0.24
C SER A 119 -9.77 3.35 1.06
N LEU A 120 -10.98 2.81 0.90
CA LEU A 120 -12.16 3.35 1.59
C LEU A 120 -12.17 2.88 3.05
N PRO A 121 -12.14 3.79 4.05
CA PRO A 121 -12.18 3.39 5.46
C PRO A 121 -13.51 2.69 5.79
N ILE A 122 -13.43 1.46 6.29
CA ILE A 122 -14.61 0.61 6.52
C ILE A 122 -15.53 1.18 7.59
N GLU A 123 -14.98 1.62 8.72
CA GLU A 123 -15.78 2.10 9.87
C GLU A 123 -16.74 3.24 9.50
N ARG A 124 -16.31 4.10 8.57
CA ARG A 124 -17.11 5.25 8.12
C ARG A 124 -18.15 4.88 7.08
N ALA A 125 -17.82 4.00 6.14
CA ALA A 125 -18.64 3.76 4.95
C ALA A 125 -19.52 2.50 5.05
N LEU A 126 -19.13 1.55 5.91
CA LEU A 126 -19.71 0.22 6.02
C LEU A 126 -19.92 -0.18 7.50
N PRO A 127 -20.74 0.56 8.29
CA PRO A 127 -20.97 0.29 9.70
C PRO A 127 -21.45 -1.15 9.95
N GLY A 128 -20.78 -1.86 10.86
CA GLY A 128 -21.09 -3.25 11.20
C GLY A 128 -20.41 -4.30 10.30
N PHE A 129 -19.77 -3.91 9.20
CA PHE A 129 -19.09 -4.84 8.29
C PHE A 129 -18.04 -5.71 8.99
N ALA A 130 -17.23 -5.09 9.86
CA ALA A 130 -16.17 -5.78 10.59
C ALA A 130 -16.69 -6.88 11.53
N GLN A 131 -17.96 -6.87 11.94
CA GLN A 131 -18.51 -7.89 12.85
C GLN A 131 -18.50 -9.31 12.24
N ALA A 132 -18.55 -9.42 10.92
CA ALA A 132 -18.57 -10.68 10.18
C ALA A 132 -17.43 -10.81 9.16
N ASN A 133 -16.54 -9.83 9.09
CA ASN A 133 -15.45 -9.74 8.11
C ASN A 133 -14.20 -9.14 8.77
N ASP A 134 -13.72 -9.79 9.84
CA ASP A 134 -12.52 -9.36 10.57
C ASP A 134 -11.42 -10.43 10.51
N ALA A 135 -10.18 -9.97 10.33
CA ALA A 135 -8.99 -10.79 10.35
C ALA A 135 -8.43 -10.98 11.78
N GLY A 136 -9.05 -10.34 12.79
CA GLY A 136 -8.75 -10.60 14.21
C GLY A 136 -7.46 -9.95 14.71
N LEU A 137 -6.98 -8.89 14.06
CA LEU A 137 -5.72 -8.23 14.41
C LEU A 137 -5.78 -7.53 15.78
N ALA A 138 -6.93 -6.92 16.11
CA ALA A 138 -7.13 -6.28 17.41
C ALA A 138 -7.06 -7.29 18.57
N GLY A 139 -7.58 -8.51 18.38
CA GLY A 139 -7.47 -9.61 19.35
C GLY A 139 -6.03 -10.09 19.58
N GLN A 140 -5.12 -9.71 18.68
CA GLN A 140 -3.69 -9.99 18.75
C GLN A 140 -2.88 -8.75 19.20
N GLY A 141 -3.55 -7.69 19.67
CA GLY A 141 -2.92 -6.47 20.16
C GLY A 141 -2.40 -5.55 19.06
N ILE A 142 -2.83 -5.74 17.81
CA ILE A 142 -2.43 -4.89 16.68
C ILE A 142 -3.58 -3.93 16.35
N ASP A 143 -3.35 -2.64 16.58
CA ASP A 143 -4.25 -1.58 16.14
C ASP A 143 -4.02 -1.31 14.65
N ALA A 144 -4.87 -1.91 13.81
CA ALA A 144 -4.78 -1.81 12.35
C ALA A 144 -6.16 -1.48 11.77
N PRO A 145 -6.47 -0.21 11.47
CA PRO A 145 -7.73 0.16 10.84
C PRO A 145 -7.85 -0.49 9.46
N ALA A 146 -9.05 -1.00 9.17
CA ALA A 146 -9.33 -1.69 7.92
C ALA A 146 -9.84 -0.75 6.83
N SER A 147 -9.38 -0.97 5.60
CA SER A 147 -9.90 -0.31 4.40
C SER A 147 -10.34 -1.33 3.37
N ILE A 148 -11.30 -0.93 2.54
CA ILE A 148 -11.87 -1.76 1.48
C ILE A 148 -11.58 -1.15 0.11
N TRP A 149 -11.30 -2.03 -0.83
CA TRP A 149 -11.06 -1.72 -2.23
C TRP A 149 -12.08 -2.47 -3.07
N ILE A 150 -12.87 -1.74 -3.86
CA ILE A 150 -13.95 -2.31 -4.67
C ILE A 150 -13.77 -1.83 -6.10
N GLY A 151 -13.83 -2.74 -7.06
CA GLY A 151 -13.77 -2.36 -8.46
C GLY A 151 -13.97 -3.52 -9.41
N ASN A 152 -13.97 -3.20 -10.70
CA ASN A 152 -13.94 -4.19 -11.76
C ASN A 152 -12.50 -4.67 -12.03
N ARG A 153 -12.10 -4.85 -13.30
CA ARG A 153 -10.76 -5.30 -13.69
C ARG A 153 -9.75 -4.14 -13.62
N VAL A 154 -9.40 -3.75 -12.40
CA VAL A 154 -8.47 -2.64 -12.13
C VAL A 154 -7.06 -3.14 -11.90
N THR A 155 -6.07 -2.40 -12.39
CA THR A 155 -4.65 -2.56 -12.10
C THR A 155 -4.15 -1.39 -11.24
N ALA A 156 -3.79 -1.67 -9.99
CA ALA A 156 -3.03 -0.75 -9.18
C ALA A 156 -1.55 -0.83 -9.60
N SER A 157 -1.03 0.25 -10.17
CA SER A 157 0.35 0.32 -10.66
C SER A 157 1.36 0.10 -9.53
N CYS A 158 2.54 -0.42 -9.86
CA CYS A 158 3.54 -0.83 -8.86
C CYS A 158 3.94 0.35 -7.98
N HIS A 159 3.73 0.26 -6.67
CA HIS A 159 4.06 1.29 -5.68
C HIS A 159 4.44 0.63 -4.36
N PHE A 160 4.95 1.38 -3.40
CA PHE A 160 5.17 0.90 -2.04
C PHE A 160 4.36 1.73 -1.05
N ASP A 161 4.08 1.13 0.10
CA ASP A 161 3.48 1.78 1.25
C ASP A 161 4.46 1.76 2.44
N THR A 162 4.36 2.75 3.31
CA THR A 162 5.16 2.81 4.55
C THR A 162 4.68 1.87 5.66
N PRO A 163 3.38 1.63 5.91
CA PRO A 163 2.95 0.62 6.90
C PRO A 163 3.17 -0.82 6.40
N ASP A 164 3.23 -1.75 7.35
CA ASP A 164 2.99 -3.16 7.06
C ASP A 164 1.52 -3.34 6.66
N ASN A 165 1.22 -4.31 5.78
CA ASN A 165 -0.11 -4.51 5.23
C ASN A 165 -0.51 -5.98 5.22
N LEU A 166 -1.72 -6.28 5.68
CA LEU A 166 -2.37 -7.57 5.46
C LEU A 166 -3.53 -7.37 4.49
N ALA A 167 -3.40 -7.89 3.26
CA ALA A 167 -4.37 -7.74 2.19
C ALA A 167 -5.18 -9.03 1.97
N CYS A 168 -6.45 -9.03 2.38
CA CYS A 168 -7.39 -10.15 2.25
C CYS A 168 -8.22 -10.05 0.96
N CYS A 169 -8.13 -11.07 0.11
CA CYS A 169 -8.98 -11.19 -1.09
C CYS A 169 -10.37 -11.68 -0.68
N ALA A 170 -11.36 -10.79 -0.71
CA ALA A 170 -12.72 -11.11 -0.27
C ALA A 170 -13.61 -11.61 -1.41
N VAL A 171 -13.51 -11.01 -2.60
CA VAL A 171 -14.31 -11.37 -3.78
C VAL A 171 -13.45 -11.25 -5.03
N GLY A 172 -13.67 -12.15 -6.00
CA GLY A 172 -12.91 -12.20 -7.24
C GLY A 172 -11.53 -12.80 -7.02
N ARG A 173 -10.55 -12.41 -7.83
CA ARG A 173 -9.17 -12.89 -7.70
C ARG A 173 -8.19 -11.76 -7.89
N ARG A 174 -7.07 -11.83 -7.18
CA ARG A 174 -6.01 -10.82 -7.23
C ARG A 174 -4.69 -11.46 -7.61
N ARG A 175 -4.00 -10.89 -8.59
CA ARG A 175 -2.60 -11.23 -8.88
C ARG A 175 -1.71 -10.13 -8.32
N PHE A 176 -0.76 -10.53 -7.50
CA PHE A 176 0.27 -9.67 -6.91
C PHE A 176 1.62 -9.97 -7.55
N THR A 177 2.36 -8.91 -7.86
CA THR A 177 3.78 -8.97 -8.21
C THR A 177 4.52 -8.00 -7.31
N LEU A 178 5.43 -8.51 -6.48
CA LEU A 178 6.15 -7.74 -5.49
C LEU A 178 7.64 -7.68 -5.79
N PHE A 179 8.27 -6.58 -5.40
CA PHE A 179 9.70 -6.36 -5.53
C PHE A 179 10.27 -5.84 -4.22
N PRO A 180 11.47 -6.29 -3.83
CA PRO A 180 12.10 -5.83 -2.60
C PRO A 180 12.45 -4.33 -2.70
N PRO A 181 12.52 -3.60 -1.57
CA PRO A 181 12.72 -2.14 -1.55
C PRO A 181 13.98 -1.67 -2.31
N GLU A 182 15.02 -2.50 -2.34
CA GLU A 182 16.31 -2.23 -3.01
C GLU A 182 16.17 -2.11 -4.53
N GLN A 183 15.05 -2.54 -5.12
CA GLN A 183 14.79 -2.44 -6.55
C GLN A 183 14.31 -1.05 -6.99
N ILE A 184 14.24 -0.06 -6.10
CA ILE A 184 13.78 1.30 -6.42
C ILE A 184 14.42 1.87 -7.69
N ASP A 185 15.73 1.66 -7.89
CA ASP A 185 16.44 2.13 -9.08
C ASP A 185 16.01 1.40 -10.36
N ASN A 186 15.62 0.14 -10.25
CA ASN A 186 15.23 -0.72 -11.36
C ASN A 186 13.73 -0.60 -11.71
N LEU A 187 12.94 0.02 -10.83
CA LEU A 187 11.50 0.17 -10.96
C LEU A 187 11.07 1.49 -11.60
N TYR A 188 11.99 2.42 -11.87
CA TYR A 188 11.71 3.71 -12.51
C TYR A 188 10.52 4.45 -11.84
N PRO A 189 10.66 4.93 -10.60
CA PRO A 189 9.62 5.69 -9.91
C PRO A 189 9.21 6.93 -10.72
N GLY A 190 7.91 7.17 -10.80
CA GLY A 190 7.33 8.33 -11.48
C GLY A 190 7.46 9.63 -10.69
N PRO A 191 6.73 10.68 -11.13
CA PRO A 191 6.67 11.95 -10.42
C PRO A 191 6.21 11.80 -8.97
N LEU A 192 6.69 12.70 -8.09
CA LEU A 192 6.17 12.80 -6.72
C LEU A 192 4.74 13.34 -6.69
N GLU A 193 4.39 14.20 -7.65
CA GLU A 193 3.03 14.66 -7.93
C GLU A 193 2.89 14.99 -9.43
N PRO A 194 1.71 14.79 -10.06
CA PRO A 194 0.55 14.10 -9.48
C PRO A 194 0.82 12.60 -9.26
N THR A 195 0.06 11.96 -8.38
CA THR A 195 0.09 10.50 -8.20
C THR A 195 -1.30 9.88 -8.37
N PRO A 196 -1.44 8.69 -8.99
CA PRO A 196 -2.76 8.05 -9.17
C PRO A 196 -3.47 7.68 -7.86
N GLY A 197 -2.74 7.45 -6.77
CA GLY A 197 -3.29 6.95 -5.51
C GLY A 197 -2.64 7.54 -4.25
N GLY A 198 -1.96 8.68 -4.36
CA GLY A 198 -1.23 9.30 -3.25
C GLY A 198 0.17 8.71 -2.99
N GLN A 199 0.56 7.65 -3.71
CA GLN A 199 1.91 7.08 -3.67
C GLN A 199 2.59 7.19 -5.03
N VAL A 200 3.92 7.31 -4.99
CA VAL A 200 4.74 7.23 -6.20
C VAL A 200 4.59 5.84 -6.81
N VAL A 201 4.22 5.79 -8.09
CA VAL A 201 4.11 4.55 -8.84
C VAL A 201 5.28 4.41 -9.80
N SER A 202 5.70 3.18 -10.09
CA SER A 202 6.57 2.86 -11.21
C SER A 202 5.93 3.32 -12.52
N VAL A 203 6.73 3.91 -13.42
CA VAL A 203 6.25 4.27 -14.75
C VAL A 203 6.14 3.07 -15.70
N VAL A 204 6.70 1.91 -15.30
CA VAL A 204 6.75 0.69 -16.10
C VAL A 204 5.40 -0.04 -16.03
N ASP A 205 4.89 -0.46 -17.20
CA ASP A 205 3.84 -1.47 -17.27
C ASP A 205 4.48 -2.84 -17.02
N VAL A 206 4.19 -3.44 -15.85
CA VAL A 206 4.76 -4.73 -15.43
C VAL A 206 4.35 -5.87 -16.37
N ASP A 207 3.15 -5.80 -16.95
CA ASP A 207 2.64 -6.83 -17.86
C ASP A 207 3.19 -6.65 -19.29
N ARG A 208 3.46 -5.41 -19.69
CA ARG A 208 3.95 -5.02 -21.02
C ARG A 208 5.19 -4.13 -20.93
N PRO A 209 6.31 -4.60 -20.36
CA PRO A 209 7.47 -3.75 -20.11
C PRO A 209 8.17 -3.37 -21.42
N ASP A 210 8.35 -2.05 -21.61
CA ASP A 210 9.23 -1.52 -22.66
C ASP A 210 10.69 -1.54 -22.17
N PHE A 211 11.40 -2.63 -22.47
CA PHE A 211 12.81 -2.78 -22.09
C PHE A 211 13.78 -1.90 -22.89
N ALA A 212 13.34 -1.29 -24.00
CA ALA A 212 14.17 -0.33 -24.71
C ALA A 212 14.21 1.00 -23.93
N ARG A 213 13.07 1.42 -23.36
CA ARG A 213 12.98 2.60 -22.50
C ARG A 213 13.42 2.34 -21.06
N HIS A 214 13.14 1.15 -20.53
CA HIS A 214 13.37 0.79 -19.13
C HIS A 214 14.22 -0.49 -18.99
N PRO A 215 15.47 -0.51 -19.50
CA PRO A 215 16.28 -1.71 -19.54
C PRO A 215 16.57 -2.34 -18.17
N ARG A 216 16.73 -1.54 -17.11
CA ARG A 216 16.97 -2.02 -15.72
C ARG A 216 15.78 -2.77 -15.13
N PHE A 217 14.59 -2.68 -15.73
CA PHE A 217 13.43 -3.41 -15.23
C PHE A 217 13.62 -4.92 -15.35
N ARG A 218 14.56 -5.40 -16.19
CA ARG A 218 15.00 -6.80 -16.21
C ARG A 218 15.56 -7.25 -14.85
N ASP A 219 16.36 -6.39 -14.20
CA ASP A 219 16.95 -6.67 -12.90
C ASP A 219 15.87 -6.69 -11.80
N ALA A 220 14.88 -5.79 -11.89
CA ALA A 220 13.70 -5.84 -11.03
C ALA A 220 12.94 -7.17 -11.20
N LEU A 221 12.65 -7.58 -12.44
CA LEU A 221 11.94 -8.82 -12.73
C LEU A 221 12.65 -10.08 -12.21
N ALA A 222 13.98 -10.11 -12.22
CA ALA A 222 14.78 -11.22 -11.67
C ALA A 222 14.62 -11.38 -10.14
N SER A 223 14.16 -10.34 -9.46
CA SER A 223 13.87 -10.34 -8.01
C SER A 223 12.38 -10.36 -7.69
N ALA A 224 11.53 -10.40 -8.71
CA ALA A 224 10.09 -10.32 -8.52
C ALA A 224 9.57 -11.56 -7.78
N GLN A 225 8.57 -11.36 -6.94
CA GLN A 225 7.80 -12.44 -6.32
C GLN A 225 6.35 -12.36 -6.78
N HIS A 226 5.74 -13.50 -7.09
CA HIS A 226 4.36 -13.56 -7.62
C HIS A 226 3.43 -14.42 -6.75
N ALA A 227 2.18 -13.97 -6.64
CA ALA A 227 1.10 -14.74 -6.01
C ALA A 227 -0.25 -14.43 -6.67
N GLU A 228 -1.09 -15.45 -6.79
CA GLU A 228 -2.52 -15.27 -7.02
C GLU A 228 -3.29 -15.64 -5.75
N LEU A 229 -4.17 -14.74 -5.34
CA LEU A 229 -5.06 -14.91 -4.20
C LEU A 229 -6.47 -15.25 -4.71
N GLU A 230 -7.00 -16.33 -4.16
CA GLU A 230 -8.40 -16.74 -4.31
C GLU A 230 -9.25 -16.12 -3.17
N PRO A 231 -10.59 -16.08 -3.27
CA PRO A 231 -11.43 -15.62 -2.17
C PRO A 231 -11.13 -16.35 -0.85
N GLY A 232 -10.85 -15.58 0.20
CA GLY A 232 -10.48 -16.08 1.52
C GLY A 232 -8.98 -16.08 1.79
N ASP A 233 -8.11 -15.94 0.79
CA ASP A 233 -6.67 -15.81 1.00
C ASP A 233 -6.27 -14.39 1.43
N ALA A 234 -5.15 -14.29 2.13
CA ALA A 234 -4.52 -13.04 2.47
C ALA A 234 -3.05 -13.01 2.04
N LEU A 235 -2.52 -11.81 1.84
CA LEU A 235 -1.09 -11.56 1.59
C LEU A 235 -0.57 -10.60 2.64
N PHE A 236 0.45 -11.03 3.37
CA PHE A 236 1.27 -10.11 4.16
C PHE A 236 2.27 -9.41 3.23
N ILE A 237 2.25 -8.09 3.24
CA ILE A 237 3.17 -7.21 2.52
C ILE A 237 3.96 -6.43 3.57
N PRO A 238 5.26 -6.68 3.72
CA PRO A 238 6.09 -5.92 4.65
C PRO A 238 6.20 -4.46 4.20
N SER A 239 6.39 -3.57 5.17
CA SER A 239 6.69 -2.16 4.93
C SER A 239 7.72 -1.96 3.81
N MET A 240 7.49 -0.96 2.96
CA MET A 240 8.36 -0.54 1.85
C MET A 240 8.47 -1.50 0.66
N TRP A 241 7.83 -2.66 0.68
CA TRP A 241 7.79 -3.55 -0.48
C TRP A 241 6.96 -2.95 -1.61
N TRP A 242 7.55 -2.93 -2.80
CA TRP A 242 6.87 -2.51 -4.01
C TRP A 242 5.90 -3.60 -4.44
N HIS A 243 4.68 -3.25 -4.78
CA HIS A 243 3.64 -4.19 -5.13
C HIS A 243 2.76 -3.67 -6.28
N HIS A 244 2.59 -4.53 -7.28
CA HIS A 244 1.70 -4.36 -8.42
C HIS A 244 0.52 -5.32 -8.27
N VAL A 245 -0.71 -4.80 -8.36
CA VAL A 245 -1.92 -5.57 -8.05
C VAL A 245 -2.91 -5.53 -9.20
N ARG A 246 -3.25 -6.71 -9.72
CA ARG A 246 -4.25 -6.88 -10.78
C ARG A 246 -5.51 -7.52 -10.24
N SER A 247 -6.66 -6.93 -10.56
CA SER A 247 -7.99 -7.51 -10.32
C SER A 247 -8.41 -8.30 -11.54
N LEU A 248 -8.70 -9.59 -11.38
CA LEU A 248 -8.87 -10.49 -12.53
C LEU A 248 -10.34 -10.74 -12.92
N ALA A 249 -11.28 -10.54 -12.00
CA ALA A 249 -12.71 -10.77 -12.23
C ALA A 249 -13.46 -9.49 -12.66
N PRO A 250 -14.70 -9.58 -13.19
CA PRO A 250 -15.55 -8.41 -13.43
C PRO A 250 -15.90 -7.61 -12.17
N PHE A 251 -15.86 -8.26 -11.00
CA PHE A 251 -16.07 -7.64 -9.70
C PHE A 251 -15.06 -8.20 -8.70
N ASN A 252 -14.35 -7.33 -7.99
CA ASN A 252 -13.34 -7.72 -7.03
C ASN A 252 -13.44 -6.85 -5.78
N VAL A 253 -13.23 -7.50 -4.64
CA VAL A 253 -13.19 -6.82 -3.34
C VAL A 253 -11.95 -7.30 -2.58
N LEU A 254 -11.15 -6.35 -2.12
CA LEU A 254 -10.00 -6.59 -1.26
C LEU A 254 -10.22 -5.78 0.02
N VAL A 255 -10.00 -6.39 1.18
CA VAL A 255 -9.97 -5.69 2.47
C VAL A 255 -8.56 -5.76 2.98
N ASN A 256 -8.02 -4.66 3.47
CA ASN A 256 -6.66 -4.62 3.93
C ASN A 256 -6.53 -3.89 5.26
N TYR A 257 -5.48 -4.24 6.01
CA TYR A 257 -5.18 -3.72 7.34
C TYR A 257 -3.78 -3.14 7.32
N TRP A 258 -3.64 -1.88 7.70
CA TRP A 258 -2.33 -1.21 7.77
C TRP A 258 -1.95 -0.92 9.22
N TRP A 259 -0.70 -1.24 9.58
CA TRP A 259 -0.14 -0.86 10.88
C TRP A 259 1.34 -0.51 10.75
N ARG A 260 1.87 0.18 11.75
CA ARG A 260 3.29 0.47 11.87
C ARG A 260 3.84 -0.23 13.09
N SER A 261 4.98 -0.88 12.91
CA SER A 261 5.77 -1.42 14.02
C SER A 261 6.50 -0.30 14.81
N ALA A 262 6.62 0.90 14.22
CA ALA A 262 7.24 2.05 14.86
C ALA A 262 6.30 2.77 15.85
N PRO A 263 6.82 3.35 16.96
CA PRO A 263 6.01 4.11 17.90
C PRO A 263 5.24 5.27 17.24
N ALA A 264 3.98 5.50 17.66
CA ALA A 264 3.09 6.51 17.10
C ALA A 264 3.60 7.96 17.20
N PHE A 265 4.50 8.26 18.15
CA PHE A 265 5.09 9.59 18.28
C PHE A 265 6.13 9.92 17.19
N LEU A 266 6.60 8.91 16.44
CA LEU A 266 7.53 9.14 15.33
C LEU A 266 6.75 9.63 14.08
N PRO A 267 7.16 10.78 13.50
CA PRO A 267 6.48 11.34 12.34
C PRO A 267 6.68 10.46 11.09
N SER A 268 6.00 10.82 10.00
CA SER A 268 6.19 10.17 8.71
C SER A 268 7.62 10.39 8.20
N PRO A 269 8.37 9.33 7.84
CA PRO A 269 9.68 9.45 7.20
C PRO A 269 9.64 10.23 5.86
N LEU A 270 8.48 10.24 5.18
CA LEU A 270 8.32 10.93 3.90
C LEU A 270 8.52 12.44 4.03
N THR A 271 8.07 13.05 5.13
CA THR A 271 8.29 14.49 5.38
C THR A 271 9.77 14.80 5.59
N ALA A 272 10.51 13.88 6.23
CA ALA A 272 11.96 14.02 6.38
C ALA A 272 12.67 13.92 5.02
N LEU A 273 12.27 12.98 4.17
CA LEU A 273 12.78 12.85 2.81
C LEU A 273 12.52 14.10 1.97
N GLN A 274 11.29 14.64 2.00
CA GLN A 274 10.94 15.87 1.28
C GLN A 274 11.80 17.06 1.71
N HIS A 275 11.98 17.23 3.02
CA HIS A 275 12.83 18.30 3.54
C HIS A 275 14.31 18.11 3.15
N ALA A 276 14.82 16.88 3.22
CA ALA A 276 16.18 16.55 2.80
C ALA A 276 16.39 16.77 1.30
N MET A 277 15.40 16.46 0.46
CA MET A 277 15.44 16.76 -0.96
C MET A 277 15.56 18.27 -1.22
N TRP A 278 14.74 19.08 -0.53
CA TRP A 278 14.79 20.53 -0.65
C TRP A 278 16.12 21.12 -0.17
N ALA A 279 16.65 20.64 0.96
CA ALA A 279 17.84 21.22 1.59
C ALA A 279 19.17 20.70 1.03
N LEU A 280 19.23 19.45 0.56
CA LEU A 280 20.51 18.74 0.32
C LEU A 280 20.71 18.26 -1.12
N ARG A 281 19.63 17.97 -1.87
CA ARG A 281 19.72 17.27 -3.17
C ARG A 281 20.59 18.02 -4.17
N ASP A 282 20.51 19.35 -4.18
CA ASP A 282 21.13 20.19 -5.22
C ASP A 282 22.41 20.91 -4.72
N LEU A 283 22.92 20.56 -3.54
CA LEU A 283 24.21 21.03 -3.03
C LEU A 283 25.40 20.54 -3.88
N PRO A 284 26.54 21.26 -3.87
CA PRO A 284 27.78 20.79 -4.48
C PRO A 284 28.16 19.38 -4.02
N ALA A 285 28.71 18.57 -4.92
CA ALA A 285 28.95 17.14 -4.66
C ALA A 285 29.77 16.87 -3.38
N ARG A 286 30.81 17.69 -3.13
CA ARG A 286 31.64 17.60 -1.93
C ARG A 286 30.82 17.80 -0.64
N GLU A 287 29.95 18.80 -0.62
CA GLU A 287 29.10 19.11 0.54
C GLU A 287 28.05 18.03 0.76
N LYS A 288 27.41 17.57 -0.33
CA LYS A 288 26.44 16.48 -0.29
C LYS A 288 27.02 15.18 0.27
N GLN A 289 28.26 14.84 -0.11
CA GLN A 289 28.98 13.69 0.44
C GLN A 289 29.28 13.83 1.93
N ALA A 290 29.62 15.05 2.39
CA ALA A 290 29.80 15.31 3.82
C ALA A 290 28.49 15.16 4.59
N TRP A 291 27.38 15.70 4.06
CA TRP A 291 26.04 15.51 4.64
C TRP A 291 25.60 14.05 4.66
N ALA A 292 25.88 13.27 3.62
CA ALA A 292 25.60 11.83 3.61
C ALA A 292 26.30 11.10 4.78
N LYS A 293 27.54 11.48 5.12
CA LYS A 293 28.24 10.94 6.31
C LYS A 293 27.56 11.34 7.62
N LEU A 294 27.00 12.55 7.71
CA LEU A 294 26.25 12.98 8.89
C LEU A 294 24.93 12.21 9.02
N PHE A 295 24.20 11.98 7.92
CA PHE A 295 22.99 11.16 7.94
C PHE A 295 23.28 9.71 8.31
N ASP A 296 24.37 9.14 7.79
CA ASP A 296 24.83 7.80 8.20
C ASP A 296 25.16 7.75 9.69
N TYR A 297 25.80 8.80 10.22
CA TYR A 297 26.16 8.84 11.64
C TYR A 297 24.98 9.06 12.60
N TYR A 298 24.03 9.94 12.26
CA TYR A 298 22.93 10.35 13.15
C TYR A 298 21.59 9.66 12.90
N VAL A 299 21.35 9.10 11.70
CA VAL A 299 20.02 8.61 11.28
C VAL A 299 20.05 7.13 10.90
N PHE A 300 20.95 6.72 9.98
CA PHE A 300 20.93 5.37 9.42
C PHE A 300 21.84 4.37 10.14
N GLY A 301 22.87 4.86 10.82
CA GLY A 301 23.74 4.05 11.67
C GLY A 301 23.06 3.62 12.98
N PRO A 302 23.75 2.81 13.82
CA PRO A 302 23.23 2.39 15.11
C PRO A 302 22.89 3.58 16.00
N GLY A 303 21.65 3.64 16.50
CA GLY A 303 21.15 4.79 17.27
C GLY A 303 21.97 5.12 18.53
N GLU A 304 22.59 4.11 19.17
CA GLU A 304 23.45 4.26 20.35
C GLU A 304 24.82 4.88 20.04
N ARG A 305 25.25 4.86 18.77
CA ARG A 305 26.59 5.34 18.37
C ARG A 305 26.71 6.85 18.57
N ALA A 306 25.70 7.59 18.15
CA ALA A 306 25.69 9.04 18.26
C ALA A 306 25.55 9.43 19.74
N GLY A 307 26.61 10.00 20.31
CA GLY A 307 26.62 10.43 21.72
C GLY A 307 27.14 9.38 22.72
N GLN A 308 27.64 8.22 22.27
CA GLN A 308 28.21 7.20 23.17
C GLN A 308 29.37 7.73 24.04
N HIS A 309 30.12 8.70 23.50
CA HIS A 309 31.27 9.32 24.15
C HIS A 309 30.86 10.45 25.12
N LEU A 310 29.57 10.78 25.19
CA LEU A 310 29.03 11.80 26.06
C LEU A 310 28.43 11.17 27.32
N PRO A 311 28.56 11.86 28.48
CA PRO A 311 27.76 11.54 29.66
C PRO A 311 26.26 11.54 29.32
N GLU A 312 25.48 10.67 29.96
CA GLU A 312 24.04 10.52 29.67
C GLU A 312 23.28 11.87 29.72
N ALA A 313 23.56 12.68 30.74
CA ALA A 313 22.96 14.01 30.91
C ALA A 313 23.25 14.99 29.74
N ALA A 314 24.30 14.74 28.96
CA ALA A 314 24.72 15.58 27.82
C ALA A 314 24.22 15.06 26.46
N ARG A 315 23.59 13.87 26.39
CA ARG A 315 23.17 13.27 25.11
C ARG A 315 22.00 14.01 24.44
N GLY A 316 21.12 14.64 25.22
CA GLY A 316 20.05 15.49 24.68
C GLY A 316 19.17 14.77 23.64
N GLU A 317 19.15 15.28 22.41
CA GLU A 317 18.41 14.68 21.28
C GLU A 317 19.00 13.38 20.74
N LEU A 318 20.22 13.02 21.16
CA LEU A 318 20.89 11.77 20.76
C LEU A 318 20.45 10.57 21.62
N ALA A 319 19.71 10.80 22.71
CA ALA A 319 19.13 9.71 23.50
C ALA A 319 17.81 9.21 22.85
N PRO A 320 17.38 7.95 23.09
CA PRO A 320 16.17 7.37 22.50
C PRO A 320 14.94 8.28 22.66
N PHE A 321 14.18 8.47 21.59
CA PHE A 321 13.01 9.34 21.60
C PHE A 321 11.88 8.79 22.48
N ASP A 322 11.27 9.69 23.23
CA ASP A 322 9.97 9.53 23.88
C ASP A 322 8.98 10.58 23.32
N GLU A 323 7.71 10.50 23.71
CA GLU A 323 6.68 11.44 23.25
C GLU A 323 7.02 12.91 23.56
N ALA A 324 7.59 13.17 24.74
CA ALA A 324 7.89 14.51 25.19
C ALA A 324 9.02 15.13 24.36
N ARG A 325 10.06 14.34 24.04
CA ARG A 325 11.17 14.75 23.19
C ARG A 325 10.71 14.93 21.74
N ALA A 326 9.91 14.01 21.20
CA ALA A 326 9.34 14.14 19.86
C ALA A 326 8.54 15.46 19.72
N ARG A 327 7.72 15.81 20.72
CA ARG A 327 6.97 17.07 20.75
C ARG A 327 7.88 18.30 20.79
N ARG A 328 8.92 18.29 21.62
CA ARG A 328 9.90 19.39 21.71
C ARG A 328 10.66 19.58 20.39
N THR A 329 11.19 18.50 19.81
CA THR A 329 11.92 18.55 18.53
C THR A 329 11.01 19.03 17.40
N ARG A 330 9.75 18.58 17.34
CA ARG A 330 8.75 19.11 16.38
C ARG A 330 8.56 20.62 16.52
N ALA A 331 8.39 21.13 17.74
CA ALA A 331 8.20 22.56 17.97
C ALA A 331 9.43 23.37 17.53
N GLN A 332 10.64 22.87 17.79
CA GLN A 332 11.89 23.51 17.36
C GLN A 332 12.03 23.52 15.83
N LEU A 333 11.71 22.41 15.15
CA LEU A 333 11.74 22.34 13.69
C LEU A 333 10.74 23.31 13.07
N LEU A 334 9.49 23.36 13.57
CA LEU A 334 8.49 24.33 13.10
C LEU A 334 8.97 25.77 13.28
N ALA A 335 9.57 26.10 14.42
CA ALA A 335 10.09 27.45 14.68
C ALA A 335 11.27 27.83 13.76
N ARG A 336 12.05 26.86 13.28
CA ARG A 336 13.14 27.10 12.31
C ARG A 336 12.62 27.24 10.89
N LEU A 337 11.62 26.44 10.50
CA LEU A 337 11.03 26.46 9.16
C LEU A 337 10.13 27.68 8.91
N ASN A 338 9.58 28.28 9.97
CA ASN A 338 8.75 29.48 9.88
C ASN A 338 9.54 30.80 9.90
N ARG A 339 10.89 30.76 9.93
CA ARG A 339 11.76 31.95 9.89
C ARG A 339 12.24 32.18 8.47
#